data_AF-I7BA04-F1
#
_entry.id   AF-I7BA04-F1
#
_cell.length_a   1.000
_cell.length_b   1.000
_cell.length_c   1.000
_cell.angle_alpha   90.00
_cell.angle_beta   90.00
_cell.angle_gamma   90.00
#
_symmetry.space_group_name_H-M   'P 1'
#
loop_
_entity.id
_entity.type
_entity.pdbx_description
1 polymer ?
#
loop_
_entity_poly.entity_id
_entity_poly.type
_entity_poly.pdbx_seq_one_letter_code
_entity_poly.pdbx_strand_id
1 'polypeptide(L)'
;MLLSAAVGGSVVVFGDPFSSQETGKTRQNSVEFSVKVSGTLTPQEHKLSCPASESGLASLKLGTDYESYVLSCDKVANEEELKKEMSQTRNDGNSINTFTCKHSSGNEYQCQFQPAAKGLNKTLKKSLTGDSRKDSRELKLRPDDKG
;
A
#
# COMPACT_ATOMS: atom_id res chain seq x y z
N MET A 1 42.47 -40.06 -4.83
CA MET A 1 42.54 -38.99 -3.83
C MET A 1 41.57 -37.91 -4.23
N LEU A 2 40.65 -37.58 -3.32
CA LEU A 2 39.83 -36.37 -3.36
C LEU A 2 40.72 -35.13 -3.34
N LEU A 3 40.25 -34.04 -3.97
CA LEU A 3 40.13 -32.73 -3.33
C LEU A 3 39.31 -31.81 -4.23
N SER A 4 38.04 -31.66 -3.86
CA SER A 4 37.18 -30.55 -4.25
C SER A 4 37.72 -29.24 -3.63
N ALA A 5 37.61 -28.14 -4.35
CA ALA A 5 37.54 -26.81 -3.76
C ALA A 5 36.49 -26.00 -4.54
N ALA A 6 35.36 -25.79 -3.90
CA ALA A 6 34.29 -24.90 -4.34
C ALA A 6 34.49 -23.53 -3.67
N VAL A 7 34.40 -22.49 -4.47
CA VAL A 7 34.11 -21.10 -4.07
C VAL A 7 33.07 -20.65 -5.11
N GLY A 8 31.80 -20.44 -4.80
CA GLY A 8 31.25 -19.72 -3.67
C GLY A 8 30.91 -18.32 -4.15
N GLY A 9 29.70 -18.12 -4.67
CA GLY A 9 29.26 -16.83 -5.18
C GLY A 9 27.92 -16.92 -5.91
N SER A 10 26.85 -16.97 -5.14
CA SER A 10 25.46 -17.01 -5.60
C SER A 10 25.13 -15.81 -6.51
N VAL A 11 24.67 -16.08 -7.73
CA VAL A 11 23.97 -15.09 -8.53
C VAL A 11 22.50 -15.10 -8.09
N VAL A 12 22.08 -14.01 -7.46
CA VAL A 12 20.67 -13.73 -7.18
C VAL A 12 19.96 -13.44 -8.50
N VAL A 13 19.07 -14.34 -8.89
CA VAL A 13 18.13 -14.13 -10.00
C VAL A 13 17.00 -13.25 -9.47
N PHE A 14 16.90 -12.03 -10.00
CA PHE A 14 15.69 -11.21 -9.85
C PHE A 14 14.63 -11.78 -10.78
N GLY A 15 13.73 -12.59 -10.23
CA GLY A 15 12.56 -13.11 -10.94
C GLY A 15 11.42 -12.08 -10.92
N ASP A 16 10.97 -11.70 -12.11
CA ASP A 16 9.63 -11.20 -12.41
C ASP A 16 8.55 -12.00 -11.67
N PRO A 17 7.54 -11.36 -11.04
CA PRO A 17 6.38 -12.09 -10.55
C PRO A 17 5.31 -12.13 -11.64
N PHE A 18 5.50 -12.96 -12.66
CA PHE A 18 4.37 -13.53 -13.40
C PHE A 18 4.54 -15.06 -13.52
N SER A 19 3.57 -15.75 -12.92
CA SER A 19 3.26 -17.19 -13.02
C SER A 19 4.26 -18.20 -12.45
N SER A 20 3.82 -18.95 -11.43
CA SER A 20 3.31 -20.32 -11.65
C SER A 20 2.86 -21.02 -10.37
N GLN A 21 1.92 -21.94 -10.59
CA GLN A 21 1.15 -22.78 -9.69
C GLN A 21 1.94 -23.79 -8.83
N GLU A 22 1.30 -24.11 -7.70
CA GLU A 22 1.25 -25.40 -6.99
C GLU A 22 2.51 -25.96 -6.29
N THR A 23 2.49 -25.95 -4.95
CA THR A 23 2.20 -27.14 -4.11
C THR A 23 2.49 -26.81 -2.64
N GLY A 24 1.45 -26.78 -1.80
CA GLY A 24 1.58 -26.59 -0.36
C GLY A 24 0.39 -25.87 0.24
N LYS A 25 -0.56 -26.64 0.79
CA LYS A 25 -1.72 -26.15 1.54
C LYS A 25 -1.28 -25.26 2.71
N THR A 26 -1.21 -23.96 2.47
CA THR A 26 -1.65 -22.94 3.42
C THR A 26 -2.69 -22.15 2.66
N ARG A 27 -3.96 -22.18 3.09
CA ARG A 27 -4.98 -21.27 2.55
C ARG A 27 -4.48 -19.85 2.81
N GLN A 28 -3.77 -19.23 1.87
CA GLN A 28 -3.57 -17.79 1.84
C GLN A 28 -4.92 -17.19 1.45
N ASN A 29 -5.81 -17.09 2.45
CA ASN A 29 -7.10 -16.44 2.33
C ASN A 29 -6.97 -14.91 2.30
N SER A 30 -5.78 -14.37 2.00
CA SER A 30 -5.51 -12.94 1.98
C SER A 30 -4.52 -12.54 0.89
N VAL A 31 -4.79 -11.38 0.29
CA VAL A 31 -3.97 -10.66 -0.69
C VAL A 31 -3.26 -9.52 0.04
N GLU A 32 -1.93 -9.49 -0.01
CA GLU A 32 -1.15 -8.37 0.54
C GLU A 32 -0.92 -7.30 -0.53
N PHE A 33 -1.30 -6.06 -0.21
CA PHE A 33 -1.04 -4.87 -1.00
C PHE A 33 0.14 -4.08 -0.44
N SER A 34 1.02 -3.62 -1.33
CA SER A 34 2.08 -2.67 -1.01
C SER A 34 1.65 -1.26 -1.40
N VAL A 35 1.61 -0.34 -0.45
CA VAL A 35 1.22 1.07 -0.64
C VAL A 35 2.46 1.93 -0.47
N LYS A 36 2.97 2.46 -1.59
CA LYS A 36 4.12 3.38 -1.61
C LYS A 36 3.62 4.81 -1.63
N VAL A 37 3.97 5.58 -0.62
CA VAL A 37 3.57 6.98 -0.45
C VAL A 37 4.74 7.91 -0.73
N SER A 38 4.53 8.82 -1.68
CA SER A 38 5.47 9.86 -2.11
C SER A 38 4.91 11.26 -1.83
N GLY A 39 5.69 12.32 -2.08
CA GLY A 39 5.26 13.72 -1.88
C GLY A 39 5.25 14.18 -0.41
N THR A 40 5.72 13.34 0.50
CA THR A 40 6.11 13.72 1.87
C THR A 40 7.62 13.97 1.94
N LEU A 41 8.11 14.54 3.06
CA LEU A 41 9.57 14.72 3.27
C LEU A 41 10.37 13.41 3.19
N THR A 42 9.75 12.29 3.56
CA THR A 42 10.36 10.96 3.55
C THR A 42 9.40 9.96 2.92
N PRO A 43 9.75 9.32 1.78
CA PRO A 43 8.92 8.28 1.17
C PRO A 43 8.56 7.19 2.18
N GLN A 44 7.35 6.66 2.09
CA GLN A 44 6.85 5.65 3.03
C GLN A 44 6.34 4.44 2.26
N GLU A 45 6.52 3.26 2.83
CA GLU A 45 5.92 2.03 2.31
C GLU A 45 5.11 1.38 3.42
N HIS A 46 3.87 1.04 3.11
CA HIS A 46 2.94 0.40 4.02
C HIS A 46 2.37 -0.86 3.39
N LYS A 47 2.26 -1.92 4.19
CA LYS A 47 1.63 -3.17 3.78
C LYS A 47 0.21 -3.24 4.32
N LEU A 48 -0.71 -3.71 3.48
CA LEU A 48 -2.12 -3.87 3.81
C LEU A 48 -2.60 -5.25 3.37
N SER A 49 -3.01 -6.10 4.31
CA SER A 49 -3.51 -7.44 4.01
C SER A 49 -5.03 -7.41 3.91
N CYS A 50 -5.54 -7.78 2.74
CA CYS A 50 -6.97 -7.87 2.45
C CYS A 50 -7.41 -9.32 2.33
N PRO A 51 -8.63 -9.69 2.75
CA PRO A 51 -9.14 -11.02 2.49
C PRO A 51 -9.22 -11.27 0.97
N ALA A 52 -8.87 -12.48 0.55
CA ALA A 52 -9.03 -12.89 -0.84
C ALA A 52 -10.53 -12.90 -1.17
N SER A 53 -10.91 -12.27 -2.28
CA SER A 53 -12.32 -12.21 -2.69
C SER A 53 -12.70 -13.51 -3.40
N GLU A 54 -13.81 -14.13 -2.99
CA GLU A 54 -14.37 -15.30 -3.68
C GLU A 54 -14.98 -14.93 -5.05
N SER A 55 -15.23 -13.64 -5.28
CA SER A 55 -15.69 -13.12 -6.57
C SER A 55 -15.16 -11.71 -6.82
N GLY A 56 -14.60 -11.47 -8.00
CA GLY A 56 -13.95 -10.21 -8.39
C GLY A 56 -12.48 -10.11 -7.98
N LEU A 57 -11.86 -8.98 -8.30
CA LEU A 57 -10.46 -8.68 -7.99
C LEU A 57 -10.36 -7.91 -6.67
N ALA A 58 -9.46 -8.34 -5.79
CA ALA A 58 -9.15 -7.57 -4.59
C ALA A 58 -8.53 -6.22 -5.00
N SER A 59 -8.99 -5.14 -4.38
CA SER A 59 -8.55 -3.78 -4.64
C SER A 59 -8.39 -3.03 -3.32
N LEU A 60 -7.87 -1.82 -3.39
CA LEU A 60 -7.98 -0.83 -2.33
C LEU A 60 -8.94 0.27 -2.75
N LYS A 61 -9.66 0.82 -1.78
CA LYS A 61 -10.37 2.10 -1.93
C LYS A 61 -9.71 3.16 -1.07
N LEU A 62 -9.74 4.40 -1.55
CA LEU A 62 -9.29 5.56 -0.81
C LEU A 62 -10.49 6.37 -0.29
N GLY A 63 -10.58 6.48 1.02
CA GLY A 63 -11.52 7.33 1.73
C GLY A 63 -10.82 8.35 2.62
N THR A 64 -11.62 9.16 3.29
CA THR A 64 -11.19 10.09 4.33
C THR A 64 -12.04 9.92 5.56
N ASP A 65 -11.42 10.04 6.72
CA ASP A 65 -12.04 10.15 8.04
C ASP A 65 -11.78 11.55 8.62
N TYR A 66 -12.31 11.85 9.81
CA TYR A 66 -12.18 13.15 10.47
C TYR A 66 -10.73 13.65 10.51
N GLU A 67 -9.74 12.78 10.72
CA GLU A 67 -8.30 13.13 10.81
C GLU A 67 -7.35 12.39 9.86
N SER A 68 -7.83 11.43 9.07
CA SER A 68 -6.96 10.52 8.30
C SER A 68 -7.45 10.29 6.88
N TYR A 69 -6.51 10.04 5.97
CA TYR A 69 -6.77 9.28 4.75
C TYR A 69 -6.85 7.80 5.11
N VAL A 70 -7.85 7.10 4.58
CA VAL A 70 -8.12 5.70 4.91
C VAL A 70 -8.06 4.88 3.63
N LEU A 71 -7.04 4.02 3.53
CA LEU A 71 -6.96 2.99 2.53
C LEU A 71 -7.57 1.72 3.11
N SER A 72 -8.63 1.21 2.50
CA SER A 72 -9.34 0.02 3.00
C SER A 72 -9.50 -0.99 1.87
N CYS A 73 -9.59 -2.26 2.26
CA CYS A 73 -9.83 -3.33 1.31
C CYS A 73 -11.16 -3.13 0.58
N ASP A 74 -11.12 -3.30 -0.73
CA ASP A 74 -12.26 -3.17 -1.62
C ASP A 74 -12.25 -4.28 -2.67
N LYS A 75 -13.27 -4.31 -3.52
CA LYS A 75 -13.43 -5.32 -4.56
C LYS A 75 -13.93 -4.66 -5.82
N VAL A 76 -13.31 -5.00 -6.93
CA VAL A 76 -13.70 -4.47 -8.23
C VAL A 76 -14.02 -5.60 -9.20
N ALA A 77 -14.87 -5.28 -10.18
CA ALA A 77 -15.36 -6.26 -11.14
C ALA A 77 -14.32 -6.64 -12.21
N ASN A 78 -13.39 -5.73 -12.54
CA ASN A 78 -12.42 -5.90 -13.62
C ASN A 78 -11.13 -5.08 -13.37
N GLU A 79 -10.11 -5.30 -14.20
CA GLU A 79 -8.81 -4.62 -14.10
C GLU A 79 -8.84 -3.13 -14.50
N GLU A 80 -9.82 -2.70 -15.30
CA GLU A 80 -9.96 -1.29 -15.68
C GLU A 80 -10.31 -0.43 -14.46
N GLU A 81 -11.16 -0.96 -13.57
CA GLU A 81 -11.48 -0.35 -12.28
C GLU A 81 -10.26 -0.27 -11.36
N LEU A 82 -9.35 -1.25 -11.38
CA LEU A 82 -8.10 -1.19 -10.60
C LEU A 82 -7.23 -0.01 -11.05
N LYS A 83 -7.14 0.23 -12.35
CA LYS A 83 -6.29 1.27 -12.95
C LYS A 83 -6.83 2.69 -12.72
N LYS A 84 -8.07 2.82 -12.23
CA LYS A 84 -8.63 4.14 -11.89
C LYS A 84 -7.82 4.78 -10.78
N GLU A 85 -7.47 6.03 -11.01
CA GLU A 85 -6.86 6.85 -9.98
C GLU A 85 -7.91 7.21 -8.93
N MET A 86 -7.56 7.01 -7.67
CA MET A 86 -8.35 7.39 -6.52
C MET A 86 -7.76 8.66 -5.94
N SER A 87 -8.55 9.71 -5.77
CA SER A 87 -8.09 10.97 -5.20
C SER A 87 -9.02 11.42 -4.09
N GLN A 88 -8.44 11.86 -2.99
CA GLN A 88 -9.19 12.45 -1.88
C GLN A 88 -8.55 13.75 -1.43
N THR A 89 -9.40 14.73 -1.20
CA THR A 89 -9.00 16.06 -0.76
C THR A 89 -9.48 16.29 0.65
N ARG A 90 -8.61 16.86 1.49
CA ARG A 90 -8.89 17.12 2.89
C ARG A 90 -8.62 18.59 3.19
N ASN A 91 -9.61 19.25 3.77
CA ASN A 91 -9.46 20.60 4.30
C ASN A 91 -8.92 20.55 5.72
N ASP A 92 -7.81 21.23 5.93
CA ASP A 92 -7.11 21.42 7.19
C ASP A 92 -7.13 22.92 7.52
N GLY A 93 -8.27 23.39 8.01
CA GLY A 93 -8.56 24.83 8.12
C GLY A 93 -8.58 25.51 6.73
N ASN A 94 -7.64 26.42 6.49
CA ASN A 94 -7.46 27.12 5.21
C ASN A 94 -6.52 26.40 4.22
N SER A 95 -5.99 25.24 4.60
CA SER A 95 -5.04 24.47 3.80
C SER A 95 -5.74 23.26 3.17
N ILE A 96 -5.58 23.08 1.87
CA ILE A 96 -6.15 21.94 1.14
C ILE A 96 -5.03 20.94 0.85
N ASN A 97 -5.12 19.75 1.43
CA ASN A 97 -4.19 18.65 1.19
C ASN A 97 -4.85 17.62 0.26
N THR A 98 -4.12 17.15 -0.74
CA THR A 98 -4.60 16.12 -1.67
C THR A 98 -3.82 14.84 -1.48
N PHE A 99 -4.52 13.71 -1.50
CA PHE A 99 -3.90 12.39 -1.49
C PHE A 99 -4.46 11.59 -2.65
N THR A 100 -3.58 11.18 -3.54
CA THR A 100 -3.93 10.49 -4.78
C THR A 100 -3.24 9.15 -4.80
N CYS A 101 -3.94 8.09 -5.18
CA CYS A 101 -3.44 6.72 -5.22
C CYS A 101 -3.82 6.08 -6.54
N LYS A 102 -2.87 5.37 -7.14
CA LYS A 102 -3.07 4.64 -8.39
C LYS A 102 -2.49 3.25 -8.28
N HIS A 103 -3.22 2.26 -8.78
CA HIS A 103 -2.70 0.91 -8.95
C HIS A 103 -1.55 0.94 -9.97
N SER A 104 -0.43 0.31 -9.64
CA SER A 104 0.77 0.29 -10.49
C SER A 104 0.91 -1.05 -11.22
N SER A 105 1.27 -2.10 -10.49
CA SER A 105 1.38 -3.47 -11.02
C SER A 105 1.25 -4.48 -9.89
N GLY A 106 0.77 -5.69 -10.20
CA GLY A 106 0.52 -6.72 -9.20
C GLY A 106 -0.42 -6.22 -8.09
N ASN A 107 0.02 -6.27 -6.84
CA ASN A 107 -0.71 -5.74 -5.68
C ASN A 107 -0.11 -4.43 -5.15
N GLU A 108 0.53 -3.63 -6.00
CA GLU A 108 1.14 -2.35 -5.61
C GLU A 108 0.24 -1.14 -5.93
N TYR A 109 0.11 -0.24 -4.95
CA TYR A 109 -0.45 1.09 -5.12
C TYR A 109 0.62 2.16 -4.92
N GLN A 110 0.72 3.07 -5.87
CA GLN A 110 1.54 4.27 -5.76
C GLN A 110 0.64 5.44 -5.37
N CYS A 111 0.90 5.99 -4.20
CA CYS A 111 0.20 7.13 -3.64
C CYS A 111 1.12 8.35 -3.59
N GLN A 112 0.54 9.52 -3.82
CA GLN A 112 1.17 10.81 -3.76
C GLN A 112 0.39 11.71 -2.81
N PHE A 113 1.08 12.21 -1.79
CA PHE A 113 0.58 13.26 -0.92
C PHE A 113 1.03 14.62 -1.47
N GLN A 114 0.08 15.51 -1.65
CA GLN A 114 0.33 16.90 -2.02
C GLN A 114 -0.10 17.77 -0.84
N PRO A 115 0.86 18.21 0.00
CA PRO A 115 0.55 19.12 1.09
C PRO A 115 0.15 20.48 0.51
N ALA A 116 -0.72 21.20 1.23
CA ALA A 116 -1.01 22.58 0.91
C ALA A 116 0.29 23.41 0.89
N ALA A 117 0.39 24.35 -0.05
CA ALA A 117 1.60 25.17 -0.21
C ALA A 117 2.01 25.94 1.06
N LYS A 118 1.05 26.28 1.92
CA LYS A 118 1.25 26.94 3.23
C LYS A 118 0.89 26.05 4.42
N GLY A 119 0.67 24.75 4.19
CA GLY A 119 0.34 23.79 5.24
C GLY A 119 1.55 23.48 6.11
N LEU A 120 1.33 23.38 7.42
CA LEU A 120 2.35 22.91 8.38
C LEU A 120 2.63 21.41 8.20
N ASN A 121 1.60 20.67 7.78
CA ASN A 121 1.63 19.23 7.64
C ASN A 121 2.29 18.78 6.33
N LYS A 122 3.61 18.55 6.34
CA LYS A 122 4.39 18.08 5.17
C LYS A 122 4.70 16.58 5.17
N THR A 123 4.30 15.89 6.23
CA THR A 123 4.53 14.46 6.43
C THR A 123 3.22 13.79 6.80
N LEU A 124 3.16 12.49 6.52
CA LEU A 124 2.08 11.62 6.96
C LEU A 124 2.62 10.69 8.05
N LYS A 125 1.79 10.35 9.03
CA LYS A 125 2.06 9.29 10.00
C LYS A 125 0.96 8.25 9.97
N LYS A 126 1.34 7.00 10.16
CA LYS A 126 0.38 5.92 10.35
C LYS A 126 -0.38 6.14 11.66
N SER A 127 -1.70 6.27 11.59
CA SER A 127 -2.54 6.28 12.78
C SER A 127 -2.71 4.83 13.23
N LEU A 128 -2.10 4.48 14.37
CA LEU A 128 -2.30 3.18 14.99
C LEU A 128 -3.69 3.20 15.65
N THR A 129 -4.72 2.77 14.93
CA THR A 129 -5.97 2.36 15.57
C THR A 129 -5.63 1.23 16.53
N GLY A 130 -6.07 1.29 17.80
CA GLY A 130 -5.60 0.46 18.93
C GLY A 130 -5.67 -1.07 18.80
N ASP A 131 -6.03 -1.61 17.64
CA ASP A 131 -5.91 -3.01 17.30
C ASP A 131 -4.61 -3.24 16.51
N SER A 132 -3.50 -3.41 17.21
CA SER A 132 -2.24 -3.97 16.70
C SER A 132 -2.38 -5.45 16.32
N ARG A 133 -3.53 -5.86 15.79
CA ARG A 133 -3.67 -7.19 15.19
C ARG A 133 -3.05 -7.13 13.79
N LYS A 134 -2.26 -8.16 13.48
CA LYS A 134 -1.66 -8.50 12.17
C LYS A 134 -2.64 -8.50 10.97
N ASP A 135 -3.90 -8.14 11.19
CA ASP A 135 -5.05 -8.22 10.28
C ASP A 135 -5.73 -6.84 10.11
N SER A 136 -4.95 -5.76 10.16
CA SER A 136 -5.49 -4.42 9.87
C SER A 136 -5.94 -4.38 8.41
N ARG A 137 -7.25 -4.49 8.18
CA ARG A 137 -7.90 -4.38 6.86
C ARG A 137 -7.95 -2.94 6.33
N GLU A 138 -7.39 -2.02 7.11
CA GLU A 138 -7.36 -0.59 6.82
C GLU A 138 -5.99 -0.01 7.20
N LEU A 139 -5.49 0.88 6.34
CA LEU A 139 -4.34 1.72 6.57
C LEU A 139 -4.81 3.17 6.72
N LYS A 140 -4.63 3.72 7.92
CA LYS A 140 -4.97 5.11 8.24
C LYS A 140 -3.70 5.96 8.24
N LEU A 141 -3.64 6.96 7.37
CA LEU A 141 -2.54 7.92 7.27
C LEU A 141 -3.07 9.30 7.64
N ARG A 142 -2.53 9.90 8.68
CA ARG A 142 -2.88 11.28 9.07
C ARG A 142 -1.72 12.22 8.82
N PRO A 143 -1.98 13.48 8.45
CA PRO A 143 -0.93 14.50 8.47
C PRO A 143 -0.27 14.58 9.87
N ASP A 144 1.03 14.79 9.92
CA ASP A 144 1.76 14.89 11.18
C ASP A 144 1.77 16.32 11.73
N ASP A 145 0.90 16.57 12.72
CA ASP A 145 0.84 17.83 13.50
C ASP A 145 2.12 18.22 14.24
N LYS A 146 3.22 17.48 14.11
CA LYS A 146 4.53 17.94 14.60
C LYS A 146 5.12 18.95 13.60
N GLY A 147 4.47 20.12 13.54
CA GLY A 147 5.13 21.36 13.13
C GLY A 147 6.13 21.81 14.17
#